data_AF-A0A1E3VZ11-F1
#
_entry.id   AF-A0A1E3VZ11-F1
#
_cell.length_a   1.000
_cell.length_b   1.000
_cell.length_c   1.000
_cell.angle_alpha   90.00
_cell.angle_beta   90.00
_cell.angle_gamma   90.00
#
_symmetry.space_group_name_H-M   'P 1'
#
loop_
_entity.id
_entity.type
_entity.pdbx_description
1 polymer ?
#
loop_
_entity_poly.entity_id
_entity_poly.type
_entity_poly.pdbx_seq_one_letter_code
_entity_poly.pdbx_strand_id
1 'polypeptide(L)'
;MIAERTDIEATWRLTSDSLALWLAGKLGAEHCYLIKSVAAVRGTRSAHTLVAEGVVDEAFPAMLADTGAARRCSAKAISRRWPRCSPATRRTPDF
;
A
#
# COMPACT_ATOMS: atom_id res chain seq x y z
N MET A 1 4.20 -5.20 -20.69
CA MET A 1 2.90 -5.14 -19.98
C MET A 1 3.04 -5.93 -18.68
N ILE A 2 2.44 -5.52 -17.55
CA ILE A 2 2.63 -6.20 -16.24
C ILE A 2 2.02 -7.62 -16.23
N ALA A 3 0.97 -7.86 -17.01
CA ALA A 3 0.21 -9.12 -17.04
C ALA A 3 0.98 -10.35 -17.56
N GLU A 4 2.10 -10.18 -18.27
CA GLU A 4 2.89 -11.28 -18.85
C GLU A 4 4.12 -11.66 -18.01
N ARG A 5 4.25 -11.09 -16.81
CA ARG A 5 5.41 -11.31 -15.96
C ARG A 5 5.27 -12.58 -15.15
N THR A 6 6.28 -13.45 -15.23
CA THR A 6 6.35 -14.71 -14.48
C THR A 6 6.93 -14.55 -13.08
N ASP A 7 7.50 -13.39 -12.76
CA ASP A 7 8.13 -13.09 -11.47
C ASP A 7 7.15 -12.46 -10.45
N ILE A 8 5.85 -12.47 -10.77
CA ILE A 8 4.78 -12.09 -9.86
C ILE A 8 3.52 -12.91 -10.18
N GLU A 9 2.79 -13.31 -9.16
CA GLU A 9 1.55 -14.06 -9.34
C GLU A 9 0.49 -13.17 -10.02
N ALA A 10 0.02 -13.59 -11.19
CA ALA A 10 -1.01 -12.88 -11.96
C ALA A 10 -2.43 -13.20 -11.46
N THR A 11 -2.69 -13.01 -10.17
CA THR A 11 -4.01 -13.22 -9.55
C THR A 11 -4.50 -11.96 -8.85
N TRP A 12 -5.82 -11.87 -8.67
CA TRP A 12 -6.48 -10.79 -7.91
C TRP A 12 -6.28 -10.88 -6.40
N ARG A 13 -5.56 -11.89 -5.90
CA ARG A 13 -5.19 -12.00 -4.49
C ARG A 13 -4.14 -10.96 -4.11
N LEU A 14 -3.28 -10.57 -5.05
CA LEU A 14 -2.29 -9.53 -4.86
C LEU A 14 -2.96 -8.16 -4.97
N THR A 15 -2.73 -7.32 -3.97
CA THR A 15 -3.19 -5.94 -3.99
C THR A 15 -2.06 -5.00 -4.38
N SER A 16 -2.39 -3.73 -4.57
CA SER A 16 -1.43 -2.68 -4.89
C SER A 16 -0.27 -2.57 -3.90
N ASP A 17 -0.43 -3.02 -2.65
CA ASP A 17 0.64 -2.92 -1.64
C ASP A 17 1.76 -3.90 -1.91
N SER A 18 1.42 -5.16 -2.13
CA SER A 18 2.37 -6.20 -2.50
C SER A 18 3.03 -5.86 -3.84
N LEU A 19 2.27 -5.34 -4.81
CA LEU A 19 2.82 -4.86 -6.08
C LEU A 19 3.83 -3.70 -5.90
N ALA A 20 3.54 -2.75 -5.02
CA ALA A 20 4.44 -1.64 -4.73
C ALA A 20 5.75 -2.13 -4.10
N LEU A 21 5.68 -3.16 -3.25
CA LEU A 21 6.83 -3.77 -2.61
C LEU A 21 7.73 -4.50 -3.60
N TRP A 22 7.12 -5.33 -4.44
CA TRP A 22 7.80 -6.01 -5.53
C TRP A 22 8.48 -5.00 -6.46
N LEU A 23 7.79 -3.92 -6.83
CA LEU A 23 8.35 -2.87 -7.68
C LEU A 23 9.54 -2.16 -6.99
N ALA A 24 9.43 -1.86 -5.69
CA ALA A 24 10.52 -1.27 -4.92
C ALA A 24 11.77 -2.15 -4.96
N GLY A 25 11.61 -3.48 -4.83
CA GLY A 25 12.69 -4.45 -5.01
C GLY A 25 13.33 -4.39 -6.39
N LYS A 26 12.52 -4.36 -7.46
CA LYS A 26 13.00 -4.29 -8.84
C LYS A 26 13.75 -2.99 -9.16
N LEU A 27 13.39 -1.89 -8.50
CA LEU A 27 14.03 -0.60 -8.65
C LEU A 27 15.25 -0.40 -7.74
N GLY A 28 15.53 -1.34 -6.83
CA GLY A 28 16.59 -1.18 -5.83
C GLY A 28 16.29 -0.04 -4.84
N ALA A 29 15.01 0.25 -4.58
CA ALA A 29 14.62 1.32 -3.68
C ALA A 29 14.96 0.98 -2.23
N GLU A 30 15.55 1.93 -1.51
CA GLU A 30 15.89 1.78 -0.09
C GLU A 30 14.64 1.79 0.81
N HIS A 31 13.57 2.47 0.37
CA HIS A 31 12.35 2.65 1.14
C HIS A 31 11.10 2.48 0.28
N CYS A 32 10.10 1.79 0.84
CA CYS A 32 8.74 1.69 0.28
C CYS A 32 7.74 2.28 1.28
N TYR A 33 7.03 3.33 0.89
CA TYR A 33 6.02 4.00 1.72
C TYR A 33 4.62 3.62 1.24
N LEU A 34 3.79 3.09 2.14
CA LEU A 34 2.39 2.79 1.85
C LEU A 34 1.51 3.87 2.46
N ILE A 35 0.65 4.50 1.65
CA ILE A 35 -0.30 5.51 2.14
C ILE A 35 -1.69 4.90 2.05
N LYS A 36 -2.37 4.77 3.20
CA LYS A 36 -3.62 4.03 3.33
C LYS A 36 -4.68 4.82 4.08
N SER A 37 -5.94 4.67 3.68
CA SER A 37 -7.10 5.25 4.39
C SER A 37 -7.58 4.33 5.50
N VAL A 38 -6.75 4.20 6.53
CA VAL A 38 -7.01 3.35 7.70
C VAL A 38 -6.90 4.17 8.98
N ALA A 39 -7.29 3.60 10.12
CA ALA A 39 -7.04 4.23 11.41
C ALA A 39 -5.54 4.43 11.62
N ALA A 40 -5.15 5.43 12.42
CA ALA A 40 -3.75 5.74 12.67
C ALA A 40 -3.04 4.55 13.32
N VAL A 41 -2.23 3.84 12.54
CA VAL A 41 -1.31 2.82 13.03
C VAL A 41 -0.13 3.55 13.67
N ARG A 42 0.07 3.33 14.99
CA ARG A 42 1.17 3.93 15.75
C ARG A 42 2.24 2.88 16.06
N GLY A 43 3.50 3.29 15.94
CA GLY A 43 4.66 2.46 16.24
C GLY A 43 4.98 1.43 15.16
N THR A 44 6.04 0.66 15.39
CA THR A 44 6.46 -0.43 14.50
C THR A 44 5.48 -1.60 14.62
N ARG A 45 5.02 -2.12 13.49
CA ARG A 45 4.17 -3.32 13.40
C ARG A 45 4.86 -4.38 12.56
N SER A 46 4.58 -5.64 12.87
CA SER A 46 5.00 -6.75 12.02
C SER A 46 4.11 -6.80 10.77
N ALA A 47 4.63 -7.34 9.66
CA ALA A 47 3.84 -7.56 8.45
C ALA A 47 2.63 -8.47 8.71
N HIS A 48 2.79 -9.52 9.53
CA HIS A 48 1.70 -10.41 9.92
C HIS A 48 0.58 -9.70 10.71
N THR A 49 0.93 -8.73 11.56
CA THR A 49 -0.08 -7.92 12.26
C THR A 49 -0.89 -7.08 11.28
N LEU A 50 -0.25 -6.49 10.26
CA LEU A 50 -0.94 -5.71 9.24
C LEU A 50 -1.88 -6.57 8.37
N VAL A 51 -1.51 -7.82 8.10
CA VAL A 51 -2.41 -8.80 7.45
C VAL A 51 -3.61 -9.11 8.33
N ALA A 52 -3.38 -9.41 9.62
CA ALA A 52 -4.46 -9.71 10.56
C ALA A 52 -5.43 -8.54 10.77
N GLU A 53 -4.93 -7.31 10.68
CA GLU A 53 -5.74 -6.07 10.73
C GLU A 53 -6.40 -5.72 9.39
N GLY A 54 -6.16 -6.49 8.32
CA GLY A 54 -6.72 -6.26 6.98
C GLY A 54 -6.17 -5.02 6.27
N VAL A 55 -4.97 -4.56 6.65
CA VAL A 55 -4.33 -3.35 6.09
C VAL A 55 -3.61 -3.66 4.78
N VAL A 56 -3.03 -4.87 4.66
CA VAL A 56 -2.31 -5.38 3.48
C VAL A 56 -2.75 -6.81 3.18
N ASP A 57 -2.45 -7.32 1.98
CA ASP A 57 -2.80 -8.68 1.56
C ASP A 57 -1.89 -9.77 2.14
N GLU A 58 -2.34 -11.03 2.01
CA GLU A 58 -1.66 -12.22 2.53
C GLU A 58 -0.28 -12.47 1.93
N ALA A 59 -0.01 -12.00 0.70
CA ALA A 59 1.27 -12.17 0.03
C ALA A 59 2.33 -11.17 0.53
N PHE A 60 1.90 -10.10 1.21
CA PHE A 60 2.76 -9.00 1.66
C PHE A 60 3.96 -9.45 2.52
N PRO A 61 3.80 -10.32 3.54
CA PRO A 61 4.94 -10.73 4.38
C PRO A 61 6.01 -11.51 3.60
N ALA A 62 5.60 -12.39 2.69
CA ALA A 62 6.52 -13.17 1.86
C ALA A 62 7.29 -12.25 0.90
N MET A 63 6.57 -11.35 0.23
CA MET A 63 7.18 -10.37 -0.67
C MET A 63 8.14 -9.44 0.08
N LEU A 64 7.83 -9.04 1.32
CA LEU A 64 8.70 -8.20 2.14
C LEU A 64 10.00 -8.91 2.51
N ALA A 65 9.96 -10.22 2.75
CA ALA A 65 11.14 -11.02 3.02
C ALA A 65 12.06 -11.13 1.78
N ASP A 66 11.46 -11.28 0.60
CA ASP A 66 12.18 -11.37 -0.67
C ASP A 66 12.76 -10.02 -1.13
N THR A 67 12.19 -8.91 -0.65
CA THR A 67 12.62 -7.55 -1.02
C THR A 67 13.85 -7.12 -0.22
N GLY A 68 15.05 -7.47 -0.70
CA GLY A 68 16.32 -7.27 0.00
C GLY A 68 16.67 -5.82 0.40
N ALA A 69 16.11 -4.80 -0.26
CA ALA A 69 16.40 -3.37 -0.01
C ALA A 69 15.32 -2.63 0.80
N ALA A 70 14.05 -3.07 0.76
CA ALA A 70 12.92 -2.38 1.39
C ALA A 70 12.41 -3.12 2.64
N ARG A 71 13.31 -3.50 3.56
CA ARG A 71 12.94 -4.21 4.81
C ARG A 71 12.01 -3.41 5.73
N ARG A 72 11.86 -2.12 5.49
CA ARG A 72 11.01 -1.22 6.27
C ARG A 72 9.99 -0.55 5.37
N CYS A 73 8.74 -0.88 5.62
CA CYS A 73 7.60 -0.14 5.09
C CYS A 73 7.11 0.83 6.16
N SER A 74 6.91 2.08 5.77
CA SER A 74 6.21 3.04 6.61
C SER A 74 4.81 3.22 6.06
N ALA A 75 3.81 2.88 6.87
CA ALA A 75 2.41 3.11 6.54
C ALA A 75 1.96 4.44 7.15
N LYS A 76 1.47 5.37 6.31
CA LYS A 76 0.77 6.56 6.81
C LYS A 76 -0.73 6.38 6.61
N ALA A 77 -1.43 6.30 7.74
CA ALA A 77 -2.87 6.43 7.79
C ALA A 77 -3.28 7.86 7.39
N ILE A 78 -4.08 8.01 6.35
CA ILE A 78 -4.89 9.21 6.19
C ILE A 78 -6.07 9.06 7.14
N SER A 79 -6.06 9.82 8.24
CA SER A 79 -7.18 9.76 9.19
C SER A 79 -8.47 10.16 8.45
N ARG A 80 -9.60 9.50 8.76
CA ARG A 80 -10.94 9.86 8.28
C ARG A 80 -11.39 11.29 8.63
N ARG A 81 -10.56 12.08 9.32
CA ARG A 81 -10.72 13.52 9.46
C ARG A 81 -10.25 14.26 8.20
N TRP A 82 -10.76 13.86 7.04
CA TRP A 82 -10.89 14.83 5.96
C TRP A 82 -11.97 15.79 6.45
N PRO A 83 -11.73 17.11 6.63
CA PRO A 83 -12.84 18.03 6.81
C PRO A 83 -13.74 17.78 5.60
N ARG A 84 -14.99 17.33 5.82
CA ARG A 84 -15.97 17.17 4.72
C ARG A 84 -15.78 18.35 3.79
N CYS A 85 -15.63 18.12 2.49
CA CYS A 85 -15.63 19.23 1.53
C CYS A 85 -16.82 20.11 1.89
N SER A 86 -16.55 21.33 2.38
CA SER A 86 -17.60 22.30 2.61
C SER A 86 -18.34 22.44 1.28
N PRO A 87 -19.68 22.47 1.27
CA PRO A 87 -20.46 22.52 0.03
C PRO A 87 -20.14 23.75 -0.86
N ALA A 88 -19.35 24.70 -0.36
CA ALA A 88 -18.95 25.94 -1.02
C ALA A 88 -18.07 25.79 -2.28
N THR A 89 -17.54 24.60 -2.60
CA THR A 89 -16.69 24.41 -3.81
C THR A 89 -17.29 23.51 -4.89
N ARG A 90 -18.60 23.20 -4.85
CA ARG A 90 -19.28 22.69 -6.05
C ARG A 90 -19.40 23.83 -7.07
N ARG A 91 -18.39 23.99 -7.92
CA ARG A 91 -18.61 24.59 -9.24
C ARG A 91 -19.53 23.64 -9.99
N THR A 92 -20.75 24.08 -10.25
CA THR A 92 -21.58 23.47 -11.28
C THR A 92 -20.82 23.56 -12.60
N PRO A 93 -20.64 22.46 -13.34
CA PRO A 93 -20.23 22.59 -14.73
C PRO A 93 -21.35 23.29 -15.47
N ASP A 94 -21.06 24.46 -16.06
CA ASP A 94 -21.94 25.09 -17.02
C ASP A 94 -21.92 24.22 -18.28
N PHE A 95 -23.02 23.50 -18.50
CA PHE A 95 -23.38 22.91 -19.80
C PHE A 95 -24.44 23.78 -20.45
#